data_AF-A0A4U1JIF3-F1
#
_entry.id   AF-A0A4U1JIF3-F1
#
_cell.length_a   1.000
_cell.length_b   1.000
_cell.length_c   1.000
_cell.angle_alpha   90.00
_cell.angle_beta   90.00
_cell.angle_gamma   90.00
#
_symmetry.space_group_name_H-M   'P 1'
#
loop_
_entity.id
_entity.type
_entity.pdbx_description
1 polymer ?
#
loop_
_entity_poly.entity_id
_entity_poly.type
_entity_poly.pdbx_seq_one_letter_code
_entity_poly.pdbx_strand_id
1 'polypeptide(L)'
;MANEIGPFTQEIDALLAAIAQKHPSKKPPYQVPIYLVVGDPGMGRTTAIRSQFLTWSGGDGPLPPASSTPFCTYWMAEECAFIEPEGHVMGPRRDPALLQALCEELLRKRPREPLDALILVLNVAAFADLDEAGVQAYAKNYRDVLVEIGRHLGGDVPTYVILTRFDTVWGFADVFQWTAERKREDPWGFTLHQEVAPQDALPKIREEIDGLAARFEMFCFAKLSGEEHVETRIRAYQHLVEVRELLDRLRIVFGVLAMPNAYERVPWFRAMAIGSAVPGVGDRQRAGVARFQSMGLYPASMPQGMRPGGLPIHALVKTVTLPEKDLVPLRVRWRDDLATLILAGSAILVWIAAIIVAGVNR
;
A
#
# COMPACT_ATOMS: atom_id res chain seq x y z
N MET A 1 8.87 -37.49 -3.33
CA MET A 1 8.19 -36.49 -4.16
C MET A 1 9.22 -35.44 -4.50
N ALA A 2 9.56 -35.30 -5.77
CA ALA A 2 10.56 -34.33 -6.20
C ALA A 2 10.10 -32.93 -5.78
N ASN A 3 11.00 -32.19 -5.15
CA ASN A 3 10.77 -30.81 -4.74
C ASN A 3 10.74 -29.97 -6.02
N GLU A 4 9.60 -29.90 -6.70
CA GLU A 4 9.44 -29.05 -7.87
C GLU A 4 9.74 -27.61 -7.42
N ILE A 5 10.82 -27.06 -7.96
CA ILE A 5 11.25 -25.69 -7.69
C ILE A 5 10.19 -24.80 -8.32
N GLY A 6 9.27 -24.29 -7.50
CA GLY A 6 8.23 -23.36 -7.95
C GLY A 6 8.83 -22.09 -8.55
N PRO A 7 8.10 -21.38 -9.43
CA PRO A 7 8.62 -20.27 -10.23
C PRO A 7 9.26 -19.16 -9.40
N PHE A 8 8.78 -18.93 -8.17
CA PHE A 8 9.26 -17.87 -7.27
C PHE A 8 10.38 -18.32 -6.33
N THR A 9 10.77 -19.61 -6.33
CA THR A 9 11.72 -20.15 -5.34
C THR A 9 13.06 -19.42 -5.39
N GLN A 10 13.64 -19.29 -6.59
CA GLN A 10 14.95 -18.64 -6.77
C GLN A 10 14.89 -17.15 -6.42
N GLU A 11 13.79 -16.48 -6.78
CA GLU A 11 13.61 -15.06 -6.54
C GLU A 11 13.46 -14.72 -5.05
N ILE A 12 12.61 -15.47 -4.33
CA ILE A 12 12.41 -15.28 -2.89
C ILE A 12 13.67 -15.70 -2.12
N ASP A 13 14.38 -16.75 -2.54
CA ASP A 13 15.67 -17.10 -1.94
C ASP A 13 16.71 -16.00 -2.10
N ALA A 14 16.79 -15.37 -3.28
CA ALA A 14 17.68 -14.24 -3.52
C ALA A 14 17.32 -13.04 -2.63
N LEU A 15 16.03 -12.71 -2.51
CA LEU A 15 15.55 -11.66 -1.61
C LEU A 15 15.96 -11.92 -0.15
N LEU A 16 15.67 -13.12 0.36
CA LEU A 16 15.95 -13.47 1.76
C LEU A 16 17.46 -13.53 2.04
N ALA A 17 18.25 -13.97 1.07
CA ALA A 17 19.71 -13.93 1.17
C ALA A 17 20.23 -12.49 1.24
N ALA A 18 19.70 -11.59 0.41
CA ALA A 18 20.06 -10.17 0.43
C ALA A 18 19.70 -9.52 1.79
N ILE A 19 18.51 -9.82 2.32
CA ILE A 19 18.08 -9.36 3.66
C ILE A 19 19.03 -9.89 4.74
N ALA A 20 19.38 -11.18 4.71
CA ALA A 20 20.26 -11.80 5.69
C ALA A 20 21.69 -11.22 5.64
N GLN A 21 22.20 -10.94 4.44
CA GLN A 21 23.51 -10.31 4.26
C GLN A 21 23.53 -8.89 4.83
N LYS A 22 22.46 -8.12 4.63
CA LYS A 22 22.35 -6.73 5.10
C LYS A 22 22.05 -6.62 6.60
N HIS A 23 21.38 -7.62 7.18
CA HIS A 23 20.99 -7.65 8.60
C HIS A 23 21.43 -8.94 9.31
N PRO A 24 22.75 -9.18 9.47
CA PRO A 24 23.27 -10.44 10.02
C PRO A 24 22.95 -10.64 11.50
N SER A 25 22.64 -9.58 12.24
CA SER A 25 22.37 -9.61 13.69
C SER A 25 20.92 -10.00 14.05
N LYS A 26 20.00 -10.02 13.07
CA LYS A 26 18.58 -10.34 13.28
C LYS A 26 18.25 -11.75 12.80
N LYS A 27 17.23 -12.38 13.39
CA LYS A 27 16.82 -13.75 13.04
C LYS A 27 16.20 -13.80 11.64
N PRO A 28 16.76 -14.57 10.68
CA PRO A 28 16.10 -14.86 9.41
C PRO A 28 14.81 -15.65 9.61
N PRO A 29 13.79 -15.50 8.76
CA PRO A 29 13.61 -14.55 7.64
C PRO A 29 12.86 -13.25 8.01
N TYR A 30 12.84 -12.84 9.29
CA TYR A 30 12.01 -11.74 9.80
C TYR A 30 12.85 -10.53 10.26
N GLN A 31 13.94 -10.22 9.54
CA GLN A 31 14.82 -9.11 9.92
C GLN A 31 14.22 -7.74 9.61
N VAL A 32 13.49 -7.65 8.49
CA VAL A 32 12.80 -6.45 8.00
C VAL A 32 11.42 -6.86 7.47
N PRO A 33 10.43 -5.96 7.52
CA PRO A 33 9.13 -6.24 6.94
C PRO A 33 9.19 -6.36 5.41
N ILE A 34 8.35 -7.23 4.86
CA ILE A 34 8.19 -7.44 3.43
C ILE A 34 6.76 -7.06 3.04
N TYR A 35 6.67 -6.18 2.05
CA TYR A 35 5.42 -5.64 1.55
C TYR A 35 5.15 -6.12 0.12
N LEU A 36 3.94 -6.61 -0.15
CA LEU A 36 3.49 -6.91 -1.52
C LEU A 36 2.81 -5.68 -2.11
N VAL A 37 3.31 -5.20 -3.24
CA VAL A 37 2.75 -4.02 -3.93
C VAL A 37 1.68 -4.47 -4.92
N VAL A 38 0.42 -4.22 -4.56
CA VAL A 38 -0.76 -4.61 -5.32
C VAL A 38 -1.18 -3.48 -6.24
N GLY A 39 -1.38 -3.78 -7.52
CA GLY A 39 -1.85 -2.82 -8.52
C GLY A 39 -1.50 -3.28 -9.93
N ASP A 40 -2.20 -2.76 -10.94
CA ASP A 40 -1.92 -3.11 -12.33
C ASP A 40 -0.63 -2.43 -12.85
N PRO A 41 -0.01 -2.98 -13.91
CA PRO A 41 1.09 -2.31 -14.60
C PRO A 41 0.70 -0.90 -15.04
N GLY A 42 1.61 0.06 -14.87
CA GLY A 42 1.38 1.46 -15.24
C GLY A 42 0.62 2.31 -14.21
N MET A 43 0.21 1.75 -13.07
CA MET A 43 -0.45 2.51 -11.98
C MET A 43 0.53 3.31 -11.10
N GLY A 44 1.82 3.34 -11.44
CA GLY A 44 2.83 4.07 -10.69
C GLY A 44 3.38 3.35 -9.47
N ARG A 45 3.30 2.01 -9.42
CA ARG A 45 3.82 1.17 -8.32
C ARG A 45 5.31 1.39 -8.04
N THR A 46 6.18 1.19 -9.03
CA THR A 46 7.61 1.49 -8.95
C THR A 46 7.87 2.91 -8.42
N THR A 47 7.14 3.90 -8.93
CA THR A 47 7.32 5.29 -8.51
C THR A 47 6.85 5.52 -7.08
N ALA A 48 5.75 4.89 -6.66
CA ALA A 48 5.26 4.95 -5.28
C ALA A 48 6.27 4.36 -4.29
N ILE A 49 6.94 3.25 -4.65
CA ILE A 49 8.01 2.62 -3.86
C ILE A 49 9.21 3.58 -3.73
N ARG A 50 9.75 4.05 -4.87
CA ARG A 50 10.94 4.91 -4.89
C ARG A 50 10.71 6.27 -4.24
N SER A 51 9.47 6.71 -4.20
CA SER A 51 9.11 7.97 -3.55
C SER A 51 9.08 7.86 -2.03
N GLN A 52 9.11 6.69 -1.39
CA GLN A 52 9.08 6.62 0.07
C GLN A 52 10.39 7.12 0.70
N PHE A 53 10.30 7.76 1.88
CA PHE A 53 11.45 8.23 2.67
C PHE A 53 12.20 7.10 3.38
N LEU A 54 12.68 6.16 2.58
CA LEU A 54 13.47 5.02 2.98
C LEU A 54 14.93 5.23 2.62
N THR A 55 15.80 4.44 3.22
CA THR A 55 17.24 4.52 3.01
C THR A 55 17.67 3.49 1.96
N TRP A 56 18.12 3.95 0.80
CA TRP A 56 18.54 3.12 -0.33
C TRP A 56 20.07 3.04 -0.39
N SER A 57 20.63 2.01 0.22
CA SER A 57 22.08 1.75 0.22
C SER A 57 22.48 0.96 -1.02
N GLY A 58 23.40 1.48 -1.86
CA GLY A 58 23.95 0.75 -3.02
C GLY A 58 23.30 1.06 -4.38
N GLY A 59 22.54 2.16 -4.47
CA GLY A 59 21.83 2.60 -5.68
C GLY A 59 20.31 2.55 -5.47
N ASP A 60 19.58 3.51 -6.03
CA ASP A 60 18.11 3.66 -5.88
C ASP A 60 17.31 2.62 -6.71
N GLY A 61 17.94 1.48 -7.05
CA GLY A 61 17.44 0.49 -8.00
C GLY A 61 16.98 -0.80 -7.32
N PRO A 62 16.21 -1.63 -8.06
CA PRO A 62 15.80 -2.95 -7.57
C PRO A 62 17.01 -3.89 -7.43
N LEU A 63 16.81 -4.99 -6.69
CA LEU A 63 17.76 -6.10 -6.66
C LEU A 63 17.97 -6.66 -8.08
N PRO A 64 19.18 -7.11 -8.43
CA PRO A 64 19.41 -7.80 -9.68
C PRO A 64 18.46 -9.01 -9.81
N PRO A 65 17.86 -9.23 -10.99
CA PRO A 65 16.92 -10.32 -11.18
C PRO A 65 17.64 -11.67 -10.98
N ALA A 66 17.01 -12.56 -10.21
CA ALA A 66 17.52 -13.89 -9.93
C ALA A 66 17.30 -14.89 -11.08
N SER A 67 16.43 -14.54 -12.03
CA SER A 67 16.04 -15.37 -13.17
C SER A 67 16.09 -14.54 -14.47
N SER A 68 16.19 -15.20 -15.63
CA SER A 68 16.18 -14.52 -16.94
C SER A 68 14.82 -13.91 -17.30
N THR A 69 13.75 -14.42 -16.69
CA THR A 69 12.37 -13.97 -16.89
C THR A 69 11.75 -13.75 -15.51
N PRO A 70 12.01 -12.59 -14.88
CA PRO A 70 11.54 -12.35 -13.53
C PRO A 70 10.01 -12.27 -13.49
N PHE A 71 9.43 -12.88 -12.46
CA PHE A 71 8.01 -12.81 -12.15
C PHE A 71 7.70 -11.61 -11.24
N CYS A 72 8.66 -11.18 -10.45
CA CYS A 72 8.57 -9.99 -9.60
C CYS A 72 9.86 -9.16 -9.68
N THR A 73 9.70 -7.86 -9.55
CA THR A 73 10.79 -6.94 -9.24
C THR A 73 10.87 -6.78 -7.72
N TYR A 74 12.06 -6.95 -7.16
CA TYR A 74 12.29 -6.88 -5.71
C TYR A 74 13.05 -5.61 -5.35
N TRP A 75 12.54 -4.85 -4.41
CA TRP A 75 13.14 -3.61 -3.93
C TRP A 75 13.57 -3.77 -2.47
N MET A 76 14.77 -3.32 -2.12
CA MET A 76 15.30 -3.49 -0.77
C MET A 76 15.89 -2.18 -0.23
N ALA A 77 15.17 -1.55 0.69
CA ALA A 77 15.67 -0.45 1.50
C ALA A 77 16.43 -0.98 2.73
N GLU A 78 16.93 -0.11 3.60
CA GLU A 78 17.47 -0.53 4.90
C GLU A 78 16.37 -0.94 5.89
N GLU A 79 15.19 -0.37 5.74
CA GLU A 79 14.10 -0.54 6.71
C GLU A 79 13.13 -1.66 6.33
N CYS A 80 12.94 -1.95 5.03
CA CYS A 80 11.97 -2.91 4.51
C CYS A 80 12.32 -3.43 3.11
N ALA A 81 11.60 -4.45 2.67
CA ALA A 81 11.62 -4.93 1.28
C ALA A 81 10.23 -4.86 0.64
N PHE A 82 10.20 -4.68 -0.69
CA PHE A 82 8.99 -4.72 -1.49
C PHE A 82 9.08 -5.79 -2.56
N ILE A 83 7.95 -6.47 -2.78
CA ILE A 83 7.72 -7.36 -3.91
C ILE A 83 6.76 -6.64 -4.84
N GLU A 84 7.24 -6.27 -6.03
CA GLU A 84 6.43 -5.66 -7.10
C GLU A 84 6.17 -6.71 -8.20
N PRO A 85 4.98 -7.33 -8.27
CA PRO A 85 4.72 -8.36 -9.26
C PRO A 85 4.65 -7.83 -10.69
N GLU A 86 5.21 -8.56 -11.65
CA GLU A 86 5.11 -8.23 -13.06
C GLU A 86 3.68 -8.40 -13.60
N GLY A 87 3.42 -7.83 -14.78
CA GLY A 87 2.08 -7.78 -15.38
C GLY A 87 1.40 -9.13 -15.63
N HIS A 88 2.17 -10.21 -15.74
CA HIS A 88 1.66 -11.56 -15.91
C HIS A 88 1.36 -12.28 -14.59
N VAL A 89 1.90 -11.79 -13.45
CA VAL A 89 1.51 -12.21 -12.11
C VAL A 89 0.32 -11.39 -11.60
N MET A 90 0.33 -10.10 -11.91
CA MET A 90 -0.70 -9.15 -11.49
C MET A 90 -1.05 -8.18 -12.62
N GLY A 91 -2.31 -8.17 -13.04
CA GLY A 91 -2.78 -7.37 -14.16
C GLY A 91 -4.01 -7.96 -14.82
N PRO A 92 -4.60 -7.26 -15.81
CA PRO A 92 -5.82 -7.71 -16.50
C PRO A 92 -5.66 -9.03 -17.28
N ARG A 93 -4.43 -9.40 -17.64
CA ARG A 93 -4.09 -10.64 -18.37
C ARG A 93 -3.18 -11.56 -17.55
N ARG A 94 -3.22 -11.45 -16.22
CA ARG A 94 -2.43 -12.31 -15.35
C ARG A 94 -2.82 -13.78 -15.49
N ASP A 95 -1.89 -14.67 -15.16
CA ASP A 95 -2.20 -16.06 -14.86
C ASP A 95 -2.56 -16.19 -13.37
N PRO A 96 -3.80 -16.58 -13.02
CA PRO A 96 -4.19 -16.76 -11.62
C PRO A 96 -3.31 -17.75 -10.85
N ALA A 97 -2.75 -18.77 -11.52
CA ALA A 97 -1.87 -19.75 -10.89
C ALA A 97 -0.57 -19.13 -10.37
N LEU A 98 -0.09 -18.04 -10.99
CA LEU A 98 1.13 -17.36 -10.55
C LEU A 98 0.94 -16.58 -9.26
N LEU A 99 -0.19 -15.88 -9.08
CA LEU A 99 -0.47 -15.20 -7.81
C LEU A 99 -0.62 -16.20 -6.66
N GLN A 100 -1.29 -17.33 -6.93
CA GLN A 100 -1.36 -18.45 -5.99
C GLN A 100 0.04 -18.99 -5.65
N ALA A 101 0.86 -19.30 -6.66
CA ALA A 101 2.20 -19.83 -6.45
C ALA A 101 3.12 -18.87 -5.68
N LEU A 102 2.98 -17.56 -5.89
CA LEU A 102 3.68 -16.54 -5.09
C LEU A 102 3.28 -16.62 -3.62
N CYS A 103 1.98 -16.68 -3.33
CA CYS A 103 1.47 -16.77 -1.96
C CYS A 103 1.91 -18.06 -1.26
N GLU A 104 1.87 -19.20 -1.96
CA GLU A 104 2.32 -20.50 -1.46
C GLU A 104 3.82 -20.51 -1.15
N GLU A 105 4.63 -19.90 -2.01
CA GLU A 105 6.07 -19.78 -1.79
C GLU A 105 6.40 -18.86 -0.59
N LEU A 106 5.67 -17.74 -0.44
CA LEU A 106 5.79 -16.88 0.74
C LEU A 106 5.42 -17.62 2.03
N LEU A 107 4.34 -18.41 2.03
CA LEU A 107 3.97 -19.26 3.17
C LEU A 107 5.04 -20.30 3.49
N ARG A 108 5.68 -20.88 2.47
CA ARG A 108 6.74 -21.88 2.65
C ARG A 108 8.00 -21.26 3.28
N LYS A 109 8.38 -20.07 2.82
CA LYS A 109 9.63 -19.39 3.23
C LYS A 109 9.46 -18.54 4.49
N ARG A 110 8.28 -17.96 4.70
CA ARG A 110 7.91 -17.12 5.87
C ARG A 110 6.60 -17.60 6.51
N PRO A 111 6.57 -18.81 7.12
CA PRO A 111 5.32 -19.44 7.59
C PRO A 111 4.62 -18.74 8.76
N ARG A 112 5.30 -17.86 9.50
CA ARG A 112 4.71 -17.14 10.65
C ARG A 112 3.98 -15.87 10.20
N GLU A 113 4.53 -15.20 9.21
CA GLU A 113 4.09 -13.92 8.66
C GLU A 113 4.61 -13.83 7.21
N PRO A 114 3.83 -14.32 6.23
CA PRO A 114 4.25 -14.33 4.84
C PRO A 114 4.54 -12.93 4.31
N LEU A 115 3.68 -11.98 4.69
CA LEU A 115 3.73 -10.57 4.37
C LEU A 115 3.34 -9.75 5.60
N ASP A 116 4.02 -8.64 5.80
CA ASP A 116 3.77 -7.72 6.91
C ASP A 116 2.65 -6.72 6.52
N ALA A 117 2.55 -6.40 5.22
CA ALA A 117 1.45 -5.59 4.68
C ALA A 117 1.29 -5.75 3.15
N LEU A 118 0.12 -5.35 2.67
CA LEU A 118 -0.16 -5.04 1.26
C LEU A 118 -0.09 -3.53 1.05
N ILE A 119 0.56 -3.10 -0.02
CA ILE A 119 0.51 -1.71 -0.50
C ILE A 119 -0.36 -1.69 -1.76
N LEU A 120 -1.62 -1.30 -1.64
CA LEU A 120 -2.54 -1.16 -2.76
C LEU A 120 -2.31 0.19 -3.45
N VAL A 121 -1.87 0.15 -4.70
CA VAL A 121 -1.63 1.34 -5.51
C VAL A 121 -2.79 1.53 -6.48
N LEU A 122 -3.54 2.61 -6.29
CA LEU A 122 -4.65 3.00 -7.18
C LEU A 122 -4.28 4.30 -7.91
N ASN A 123 -4.65 4.38 -9.17
CA ASN A 123 -4.37 5.54 -10.01
C ASN A 123 -5.64 6.39 -10.12
N VAL A 124 -5.57 7.66 -9.68
CA VAL A 124 -6.70 8.60 -9.75
C VAL A 124 -7.24 8.72 -11.18
N ALA A 125 -6.37 8.83 -12.18
CA ALA A 125 -6.78 8.97 -13.58
C ALA A 125 -7.52 7.73 -14.13
N ALA A 126 -7.42 6.57 -13.48
CA ALA A 126 -8.10 5.35 -13.91
C ALA A 126 -9.59 5.32 -13.55
N PHE A 127 -10.02 6.11 -12.56
CA PHE A 127 -11.42 6.10 -12.09
C PHE A 127 -12.06 7.49 -11.98
N ALA A 128 -11.29 8.58 -12.05
CA ALA A 128 -11.81 9.95 -11.85
C ALA A 128 -12.90 10.37 -12.86
N ASP A 129 -12.86 9.87 -14.09
CA ASP A 129 -13.84 10.19 -15.14
C ASP A 129 -14.86 9.05 -15.38
N LEU A 130 -14.79 7.96 -14.60
CA LEU A 130 -15.78 6.89 -14.70
C LEU A 130 -17.11 7.32 -14.10
N ASP A 131 -18.19 6.73 -14.63
CA ASP A 131 -19.50 6.75 -13.99
C ASP A 131 -19.53 5.83 -12.77
N GLU A 132 -20.60 5.88 -11.99
CA GLU A 132 -20.72 5.10 -10.76
C GLU A 132 -20.54 3.59 -11.00
N ALA A 133 -21.14 3.04 -12.07
CA ALA A 133 -20.99 1.63 -12.43
C ALA A 133 -19.53 1.27 -12.77
N GLY A 134 -18.83 2.13 -13.52
CA GLY A 134 -17.42 1.97 -13.83
C GLY A 134 -16.54 2.01 -12.58
N VAL A 135 -16.79 2.94 -11.65
CA VAL A 135 -16.05 3.03 -10.38
C VAL A 135 -16.27 1.79 -9.52
N GLN A 136 -17.50 1.28 -9.45
CA GLN A 136 -17.79 0.04 -8.73
C GLN A 136 -17.06 -1.16 -9.35
N ALA A 137 -17.07 -1.30 -10.67
CA ALA A 137 -16.36 -2.37 -11.38
C ALA A 137 -14.83 -2.27 -11.17
N TYR A 138 -14.28 -1.06 -11.25
CA TYR A 138 -12.88 -0.78 -10.96
C TYR A 138 -12.50 -1.24 -9.55
N ALA A 139 -13.27 -0.84 -8.54
CA ALA A 139 -13.00 -1.20 -7.15
C ALA A 139 -13.19 -2.71 -6.90
N LYS A 140 -14.18 -3.33 -7.54
CA LYS A 140 -14.42 -4.77 -7.44
C LYS A 140 -13.22 -5.59 -7.92
N ASN A 141 -12.58 -5.20 -9.02
CA ASN A 141 -11.40 -5.91 -9.53
C ASN A 141 -10.28 -5.99 -8.49
N TYR A 142 -9.97 -4.88 -7.80
CA TYR A 142 -8.94 -4.88 -6.76
C TYR A 142 -9.40 -5.58 -5.49
N ARG A 143 -10.68 -5.47 -5.13
CA ARG A 143 -11.25 -6.23 -4.01
C ARG A 143 -11.06 -7.73 -4.21
N ASP A 144 -11.38 -8.23 -5.41
CA ASP A 144 -11.26 -9.66 -5.75
C ASP A 144 -9.80 -10.13 -5.60
N VAL A 145 -8.82 -9.31 -6.03
CA VAL A 145 -7.38 -9.60 -5.85
C VAL A 145 -6.97 -9.62 -4.38
N LEU A 146 -7.41 -8.66 -3.56
CA LEU A 146 -7.09 -8.63 -2.13
C LEU A 146 -7.67 -9.84 -1.39
N VAL A 147 -8.91 -10.22 -1.71
CA VAL A 147 -9.56 -11.41 -1.15
C VAL A 147 -8.85 -12.69 -1.60
N GLU A 148 -8.42 -12.77 -2.85
CA GLU A 148 -7.64 -13.89 -3.38
C GLU A 148 -6.31 -14.04 -2.63
N ILE A 149 -5.58 -12.95 -2.40
CA ILE A 149 -4.33 -12.95 -1.61
C ILE A 149 -4.59 -13.42 -0.19
N GLY A 150 -5.57 -12.84 0.52
CA GLY A 150 -5.91 -13.22 1.89
C GLY A 150 -6.32 -14.70 2.00
N ARG A 151 -7.05 -15.22 1.00
CA ARG A 151 -7.42 -16.64 0.91
C ARG A 151 -6.20 -17.54 0.74
N HIS A 152 -5.29 -17.21 -0.17
CA HIS A 152 -4.09 -18.03 -0.41
C HIS A 152 -3.09 -17.98 0.77
N LEU A 153 -2.98 -16.85 1.46
CA LEU A 153 -2.13 -16.72 2.64
C LEU A 153 -2.79 -17.29 3.91
N GLY A 154 -4.09 -17.53 3.90
CA GLY A 154 -4.84 -18.09 5.02
C GLY A 154 -4.90 -17.16 6.25
N GLY A 155 -4.89 -15.85 6.02
CA GLY A 155 -4.88 -14.82 7.06
C GLY A 155 -5.15 -13.43 6.50
N ASP A 156 -5.53 -12.51 7.41
CA ASP A 156 -5.79 -11.12 7.07
C ASP A 156 -4.47 -10.35 7.06
N VAL A 157 -4.24 -9.61 5.97
CA VAL A 157 -3.02 -8.82 5.78
C VAL A 157 -3.38 -7.33 5.80
N PRO A 158 -2.74 -6.52 6.66
CA PRO A 158 -2.92 -5.07 6.72
C PRO A 158 -2.70 -4.46 5.34
N THR A 159 -3.64 -3.64 4.88
CA THR A 159 -3.63 -3.03 3.54
C THR A 159 -3.55 -1.51 3.66
N TYR A 160 -2.53 -0.94 3.02
CA TYR A 160 -2.29 0.51 2.96
C TYR A 160 -2.49 0.96 1.52
N VAL A 161 -3.26 2.03 1.33
CA VAL A 161 -3.61 2.52 0.00
C VAL A 161 -2.74 3.71 -0.37
N ILE A 162 -2.18 3.70 -1.58
CA ILE A 162 -1.51 4.84 -2.19
C ILE A 162 -2.33 5.24 -3.42
N LEU A 163 -2.90 6.45 -3.39
CA LEU A 163 -3.48 7.08 -4.56
C LEU A 163 -2.38 7.83 -5.32
N THR A 164 -2.06 7.35 -6.51
CA THR A 164 -1.09 7.97 -7.42
C THR A 164 -1.78 8.85 -8.45
N ARG A 165 -0.96 9.65 -9.15
CA ARG A 165 -1.38 10.52 -10.25
C ARG A 165 -2.45 11.53 -9.87
N PHE A 166 -2.49 11.95 -8.60
CA PHE A 166 -3.36 13.05 -8.16
C PHE A 166 -3.05 14.36 -8.90
N ASP A 167 -1.84 14.49 -9.47
CA ASP A 167 -1.46 15.59 -10.34
C ASP A 167 -2.29 15.71 -11.63
N THR A 168 -3.04 14.67 -12.00
CA THR A 168 -3.96 14.69 -13.16
C THR A 168 -5.28 15.42 -12.88
N VAL A 169 -5.58 15.71 -11.61
CA VAL A 169 -6.78 16.45 -11.22
C VAL A 169 -6.65 17.90 -11.66
N TRP A 170 -7.67 18.42 -12.34
CA TRP A 170 -7.63 19.76 -12.88
C TRP A 170 -7.36 20.82 -11.81
N GLY A 171 -6.44 21.75 -12.12
CA GLY A 171 -6.01 22.82 -11.20
C GLY A 171 -4.92 22.41 -10.19
N PHE A 172 -4.53 21.13 -10.13
CA PHE A 172 -3.51 20.65 -9.19
C PHE A 172 -2.20 21.45 -9.26
N ALA A 173 -1.64 21.67 -10.45
CA ALA A 173 -0.34 22.34 -10.60
C ALA A 173 -0.33 23.80 -10.10
N ASP A 174 -1.49 24.47 -10.12
CA ASP A 174 -1.66 25.83 -9.61
C ASP A 174 -1.87 25.84 -8.09
N VAL A 175 -2.56 24.83 -7.57
CA VAL A 175 -2.94 24.73 -6.16
C VAL A 175 -1.83 24.11 -5.31
N PHE A 176 -1.24 23.00 -5.77
CA PHE A 176 -0.18 22.25 -5.11
C PHE A 176 1.20 22.55 -5.71
N GLN A 177 1.60 23.82 -5.66
CA GLN A 177 2.95 24.24 -6.05
C GLN A 177 3.99 23.61 -5.13
N TRP A 178 5.05 23.06 -5.73
CA TRP A 178 6.15 22.42 -5.05
C TRP A 178 7.03 23.44 -4.32
N THR A 179 7.31 23.19 -3.05
CA THR A 179 8.31 23.92 -2.27
C THR A 179 9.18 22.91 -1.51
N ALA A 180 10.36 23.34 -1.05
CA ALA A 180 11.25 22.46 -0.29
C ALA A 180 10.62 22.00 1.04
N GLU A 181 9.76 22.84 1.64
CA GLU A 181 9.07 22.58 2.90
C GLU A 181 8.04 21.46 2.77
N ARG A 182 7.43 21.27 1.59
CA ARG A 182 6.46 20.19 1.34
C ARG A 182 7.00 18.79 1.58
N LYS A 183 8.33 18.61 1.53
CA LYS A 183 8.96 17.34 1.94
C LYS A 183 8.70 16.98 3.41
N ARG A 184 8.34 17.94 4.26
CA ARG A 184 8.02 17.75 5.68
C ARG A 184 6.52 17.80 5.95
N GLU A 185 5.71 17.99 4.93
CA GLU A 185 4.26 18.03 5.05
C GLU A 185 3.74 16.63 5.37
N ASP A 186 2.77 16.56 6.28
CA ASP A 186 2.08 15.30 6.55
C ASP A 186 1.37 14.80 5.29
N PRO A 187 1.32 13.49 5.07
CA PRO A 187 0.66 12.93 3.91
C PRO A 187 -0.82 13.36 3.88
N TRP A 188 -1.30 13.67 2.67
CA TRP A 188 -2.72 13.89 2.44
C TRP A 188 -3.41 12.53 2.41
N GLY A 189 -4.42 12.34 3.24
CA GLY A 189 -5.04 11.05 3.45
C GLY A 189 -5.41 10.84 4.91
N PHE A 190 -5.43 9.59 5.35
CA PHE A 190 -5.85 9.19 6.69
C PHE A 190 -5.16 7.93 7.18
N THR A 191 -5.20 7.69 8.49
CA THR A 191 -4.78 6.45 9.14
C THR A 191 -5.83 6.08 10.18
N LEU A 192 -6.34 4.85 10.13
CA LEU A 192 -7.32 4.34 11.08
C LEU A 192 -6.64 3.93 12.38
N HIS A 193 -7.38 4.02 13.50
CA HIS A 193 -6.89 3.54 14.79
C HIS A 193 -6.64 2.02 14.75
N GLN A 194 -5.62 1.52 15.46
CA GLN A 194 -5.22 0.09 15.45
C GLN A 194 -6.31 -0.86 15.96
N GLU A 195 -7.20 -0.35 16.80
CA GLU A 195 -8.30 -1.09 17.40
C GLU A 195 -9.50 -1.26 16.45
N VAL A 196 -9.50 -0.57 15.30
CA VAL A 196 -10.57 -0.71 14.30
C VAL A 196 -10.44 -2.06 13.63
N ALA A 197 -11.42 -2.93 13.89
CA ALA A 197 -11.51 -4.23 13.26
C ALA A 197 -11.87 -4.10 11.75
N PRO A 198 -11.44 -5.04 10.89
CA PRO A 198 -11.69 -4.96 9.45
C PRO A 198 -13.17 -4.75 9.07
N GLN A 199 -14.10 -5.39 9.79
CA GLN A 199 -15.54 -5.28 9.54
C GLN A 199 -16.12 -3.89 9.87
N ASP A 200 -15.46 -3.14 10.77
CA ASP A 200 -15.90 -1.83 11.24
C ASP A 200 -15.13 -0.68 10.55
N ALA A 201 -14.23 -1.02 9.61
CA ALA A 201 -13.37 -0.06 8.94
C ALA A 201 -14.15 0.89 8.01
N LEU A 202 -15.19 0.41 7.31
CA LEU A 202 -15.88 1.20 6.29
C LEU A 202 -16.52 2.50 6.84
N PRO A 203 -17.29 2.50 7.94
CA PRO A 203 -17.79 3.73 8.54
C PRO A 203 -16.66 4.71 8.90
N LYS A 204 -15.55 4.21 9.46
CA LYS A 204 -14.38 5.03 9.83
C LYS A 204 -13.68 5.61 8.62
N ILE A 205 -13.52 4.84 7.55
CA ILE A 205 -12.98 5.34 6.28
C ILE A 205 -13.84 6.47 5.72
N ARG A 206 -15.18 6.40 5.82
CA ARG A 206 -16.06 7.49 5.39
C ARG A 206 -15.86 8.75 6.21
N GLU A 207 -15.80 8.63 7.55
CA GLU A 207 -15.48 9.74 8.45
C GLU A 207 -14.14 10.40 8.08
N GLU A 208 -13.11 9.60 7.81
CA GLU A 208 -11.79 10.09 7.40
C GLU A 208 -11.78 10.76 6.02
N ILE A 209 -12.57 10.26 5.06
CA ILE A 209 -12.72 10.93 3.75
C ILE A 209 -13.42 12.28 3.91
N ASP A 210 -14.38 12.42 4.82
CA ASP A 210 -15.03 13.69 5.12
C ASP A 210 -14.05 14.67 5.79
N GLY A 211 -13.21 14.20 6.71
CA GLY A 211 -12.11 14.97 7.29
C GLY A 211 -11.10 15.44 6.23
N LEU A 212 -10.77 14.56 5.28
CA LEU A 212 -9.90 14.89 4.15
C LEU A 212 -10.55 15.95 3.22
N ALA A 213 -11.86 15.86 2.96
CA ALA A 213 -12.60 16.86 2.21
C ALA A 213 -12.48 18.24 2.88
N ALA A 214 -12.69 18.32 4.19
CA ALA A 214 -12.55 19.55 4.96
C ALA A 214 -11.12 20.13 4.89
N ARG A 215 -10.09 19.27 4.90
CA ARG A 215 -8.68 19.69 4.71
C ARG A 215 -8.45 20.31 3.32
N PHE A 216 -8.98 19.69 2.26
CA PHE A 216 -8.89 20.25 0.91
C PHE A 216 -9.64 21.57 0.77
N GLU A 217 -10.84 21.65 1.35
CA GLU A 217 -11.63 22.88 1.39
C GLU A 217 -10.86 24.01 2.05
N MET A 218 -10.35 23.80 3.26
CA MET A 218 -9.56 24.80 3.99
C MET A 218 -8.33 25.25 3.18
N PHE A 219 -7.60 24.32 2.56
CA PHE A 219 -6.44 24.65 1.75
C PHE A 219 -6.78 25.48 0.50
N CYS A 220 -7.83 25.09 -0.23
CA CYS A 220 -8.30 25.84 -1.40
C CYS A 220 -8.90 27.20 -1.00
N PHE A 221 -9.64 27.28 0.11
CA PHE A 221 -10.22 28.54 0.60
C PHE A 221 -9.15 29.54 1.05
N ALA A 222 -8.06 29.08 1.64
CA ALA A 222 -6.92 29.95 1.99
C ALA A 222 -6.35 30.65 0.74
N LYS A 223 -6.27 29.94 -0.39
CA LYS A 223 -5.85 30.52 -1.68
C LYS A 223 -6.90 31.46 -2.28
N LEU A 224 -8.18 31.11 -2.16
CA LEU A 224 -9.30 31.94 -2.63
C LEU A 224 -9.43 33.26 -1.88
N SER A 225 -9.10 33.27 -0.59
CA SER A 225 -9.23 34.44 0.27
C SER A 225 -7.94 35.26 0.36
N GLY A 226 -6.82 34.72 -0.13
CA GLY A 226 -5.52 35.37 -0.12
C GLY A 226 -5.32 36.40 -1.25
N GLU A 227 -4.15 37.03 -1.26
CA GLU A 227 -3.75 38.06 -2.23
C GLU A 227 -3.19 37.48 -3.55
N GLU A 228 -3.43 36.19 -3.81
CA GLU A 228 -3.02 35.50 -5.03
C GLU A 228 -3.63 36.12 -6.28
N HIS A 229 -3.00 35.95 -7.45
CA HIS A 229 -3.56 36.39 -8.72
C HIS A 229 -4.98 35.82 -8.98
N VAL A 230 -5.82 36.57 -9.70
CA VAL A 230 -7.23 36.21 -9.99
C VAL A 230 -7.31 34.81 -10.61
N GLU A 231 -6.39 34.48 -11.50
CA GLU A 231 -6.29 33.19 -12.17
C GLU A 231 -6.04 32.06 -11.17
N THR A 232 -5.12 32.23 -10.21
CA THR A 232 -4.83 31.23 -9.16
C THR A 232 -6.04 31.01 -8.28
N ARG A 233 -6.77 32.08 -7.93
CA ARG A 233 -8.01 31.97 -7.14
C ARG A 233 -9.09 31.21 -7.92
N ILE A 234 -9.33 31.54 -9.19
CA ILE A 234 -10.26 30.79 -10.05
C ILE A 234 -9.84 29.31 -10.14
N ARG A 235 -8.54 29.02 -10.30
CA ARG A 235 -8.02 27.65 -10.35
C ARG A 235 -8.20 26.90 -9.03
N ALA A 236 -8.02 27.55 -7.88
CA ALA A 236 -8.28 26.96 -6.58
C ALA A 236 -9.75 26.55 -6.40
N TYR A 237 -10.68 27.39 -6.85
CA TYR A 237 -12.11 27.04 -6.84
C TYR A 237 -12.42 25.85 -7.77
N GLN A 238 -11.91 25.88 -9.01
CA GLN A 238 -12.11 24.79 -9.96
C GLN A 238 -11.53 23.47 -9.45
N HIS A 239 -10.34 23.51 -8.87
CA HIS A 239 -9.71 22.34 -8.26
C HIS A 239 -10.53 21.80 -7.09
N LEU A 240 -11.09 22.66 -6.25
CA LEU A 240 -11.94 22.21 -5.15
C LEU A 240 -13.18 21.45 -5.63
N VAL A 241 -13.81 21.92 -6.71
CA VAL A 241 -14.96 21.24 -7.33
C VAL A 241 -14.54 19.85 -7.86
N GLU A 242 -13.38 19.77 -8.50
CA GLU A 242 -12.81 18.54 -9.02
C GLU A 242 -12.47 17.53 -7.92
N VAL A 243 -11.89 18.00 -6.82
CA VAL A 243 -11.53 17.15 -5.69
C VAL A 243 -12.76 16.62 -4.97
N ARG A 244 -13.82 17.43 -4.77
CA ARG A 244 -15.07 16.95 -4.16
C ARG A 244 -15.66 15.78 -4.95
N GLU A 245 -15.73 15.95 -6.26
CA GLU A 245 -16.24 14.93 -7.20
C GLU A 245 -15.35 13.67 -7.19
N LEU A 246 -14.03 13.82 -7.07
CA LEU A 246 -13.11 12.70 -6.88
C LEU A 246 -13.32 11.98 -5.53
N LEU A 247 -13.52 12.72 -4.44
CA LEU A 247 -13.75 12.15 -3.11
C LEU A 247 -15.09 11.40 -3.06
N ASP A 248 -16.11 11.82 -3.80
CA ASP A 248 -17.35 11.07 -3.93
C ASP A 248 -17.13 9.72 -4.62
N ARG A 249 -16.33 9.68 -5.70
CA ARG A 249 -15.91 8.40 -6.30
C ARG A 249 -15.06 7.57 -5.37
N LEU A 250 -14.19 8.20 -4.59
CA LEU A 250 -13.36 7.50 -3.61
C LEU A 250 -14.21 6.84 -2.51
N ARG A 251 -15.32 7.45 -2.10
CA ARG A 251 -16.30 6.83 -1.19
C ARG A 251 -16.93 5.58 -1.81
N ILE A 252 -17.21 5.59 -3.12
CA ILE A 252 -17.68 4.40 -3.84
C ILE A 252 -16.59 3.33 -3.88
N VAL A 253 -15.34 3.71 -4.21
CA VAL A 253 -14.20 2.79 -4.24
C VAL A 253 -14.03 2.07 -2.89
N PHE A 254 -13.92 2.82 -1.79
CA PHE A 254 -13.82 2.21 -0.46
C PHE A 254 -15.11 1.51 -0.02
N GLY A 255 -16.27 1.98 -0.48
CA GLY A 255 -17.56 1.34 -0.28
C GLY A 255 -17.61 -0.08 -0.81
N VAL A 256 -16.95 -0.35 -1.94
CA VAL A 256 -16.77 -1.70 -2.49
C VAL A 256 -15.61 -2.42 -1.80
N LEU A 257 -14.42 -1.82 -1.75
CA LEU A 257 -13.21 -2.46 -1.24
C LEU A 257 -13.37 -2.96 0.21
N ALA A 258 -13.92 -2.13 1.09
CA ALA A 258 -14.08 -2.42 2.51
C ALA A 258 -15.48 -2.94 2.86
N MET A 259 -16.28 -3.36 1.87
CA MET A 259 -17.63 -3.86 2.12
C MET A 259 -17.59 -5.15 2.95
N PRO A 260 -18.29 -5.20 4.10
CA PRO A 260 -18.47 -6.44 4.84
C PRO A 260 -19.20 -7.49 4.01
N ASN A 261 -18.67 -8.71 3.99
CA ASN A 261 -19.29 -9.87 3.33
C ASN A 261 -19.32 -11.04 4.32
N ALA A 262 -20.44 -11.77 4.38
CA ALA A 262 -20.58 -12.93 5.25
C ALA A 262 -19.75 -14.15 4.79
N TYR A 263 -19.44 -14.22 3.49
CA TYR A 263 -18.78 -15.38 2.87
C TYR A 263 -17.28 -15.17 2.60
N GLU A 264 -16.81 -13.93 2.71
CA GLU A 264 -15.43 -13.55 2.39
C GLU A 264 -14.87 -12.65 3.48
N ARG A 265 -13.57 -12.79 3.75
CA ARG A 265 -12.90 -11.89 4.70
C ARG A 265 -12.76 -10.50 4.09
N VAL A 266 -13.03 -9.49 4.90
CA VAL A 266 -12.89 -8.09 4.50
C VAL A 266 -11.41 -7.73 4.49
N PRO A 267 -10.87 -7.11 3.41
CA PRO A 267 -9.50 -6.63 3.42
C PRO A 267 -9.25 -5.65 4.58
N TRP A 268 -8.15 -5.81 5.30
CA TRP A 268 -7.86 -5.05 6.51
C TRP A 268 -7.21 -3.70 6.20
N PHE A 269 -8.01 -2.72 5.79
CA PHE A 269 -7.50 -1.38 5.50
C PHE A 269 -7.01 -0.66 6.75
N ARG A 270 -5.84 -0.02 6.66
CA ARG A 270 -5.20 0.71 7.77
C ARG A 270 -5.02 2.19 7.50
N ALA A 271 -4.65 2.56 6.28
CA ALA A 271 -4.40 3.94 5.92
C ALA A 271 -4.53 4.16 4.42
N MET A 272 -4.66 5.43 4.04
CA MET A 272 -4.55 5.90 2.67
C MET A 272 -3.66 7.15 2.62
N ALA A 273 -2.77 7.24 1.65
CA ALA A 273 -2.10 8.48 1.29
C ALA A 273 -2.31 8.82 -0.19
N ILE A 274 -2.33 10.11 -0.50
CA ILE A 274 -2.48 10.68 -1.83
C ILE A 274 -1.17 11.37 -2.20
N GLY A 275 -0.77 11.21 -3.46
CA GLY A 275 0.20 12.15 -4.01
C GLY A 275 0.51 11.98 -5.49
N SER A 276 1.48 12.77 -5.91
CA SER A 276 2.06 12.80 -7.24
C SER A 276 3.37 12.03 -7.23
N ALA A 277 3.54 11.17 -8.22
CA ALA A 277 4.65 10.21 -8.23
C ALA A 277 6.01 10.89 -8.46
N VAL A 278 6.06 12.06 -9.12
CA VAL A 278 7.32 12.79 -9.36
C VAL A 278 7.10 14.29 -9.13
N PRO A 279 7.74 14.89 -8.10
CA PRO A 279 7.74 16.34 -7.91
C PRO A 279 8.25 17.06 -9.16
N GLY A 280 7.52 18.06 -9.64
CA GLY A 280 7.93 18.85 -10.80
C GLY A 280 7.68 18.22 -12.16
N VAL A 281 7.14 17.00 -12.22
CA VAL A 281 6.70 16.34 -13.45
C VAL A 281 5.21 16.06 -13.32
N GLY A 282 4.41 17.11 -13.44
CA GLY A 282 2.96 16.98 -13.60
C GLY A 282 2.63 16.86 -15.08
N ASP A 283 1.97 15.77 -15.45
CA ASP A 283 1.65 15.53 -16.86
C ASP A 283 0.35 16.23 -17.29
N ARG A 284 0.28 16.59 -18.57
CA ARG A 284 -0.78 17.41 -19.19
C ARG A 284 -2.14 16.70 -19.33
N GLN A 285 -2.30 15.49 -18.79
CA GLN A 285 -3.48 14.66 -19.01
C GLN A 285 -4.58 14.97 -18.00
N ARG A 286 -5.72 15.36 -18.57
CA ARG A 286 -6.81 16.12 -17.97
C ARG A 286 -7.97 15.17 -17.63
N ALA A 287 -8.13 14.83 -16.36
CA ALA A 287 -9.44 14.43 -15.87
C ALA A 287 -10.33 15.69 -15.72
N GLY A 288 -11.63 15.59 -16.00
CA GLY A 288 -12.60 16.65 -15.70
C GLY A 288 -12.63 17.91 -16.58
N VAL A 289 -11.84 18.04 -17.66
CA VAL A 289 -11.82 19.29 -18.46
C VAL A 289 -13.09 19.54 -19.28
N ALA A 290 -13.85 18.51 -19.62
CA ALA A 290 -15.06 18.63 -20.44
C ALA A 290 -16.11 19.59 -19.82
N ARG A 291 -16.27 19.57 -18.48
CA ARG A 291 -17.24 20.41 -17.78
C ARG A 291 -16.89 21.90 -17.78
N PHE A 292 -15.61 22.26 -17.70
CA PHE A 292 -15.22 23.67 -17.71
C PHE A 292 -15.21 24.25 -19.12
N GLN A 293 -15.00 23.40 -20.14
CA GLN A 293 -15.17 23.79 -21.54
C GLN A 293 -16.64 24.06 -21.87
N SER A 294 -17.57 23.22 -21.43
CA SER A 294 -19.01 23.44 -21.67
C SER A 294 -19.56 24.67 -20.95
N MET A 295 -19.00 25.04 -19.80
CA MET A 295 -19.38 26.25 -19.04
C MET A 295 -18.70 27.55 -19.50
N GLY A 296 -17.84 27.52 -20.52
CA GLY A 296 -17.11 28.72 -20.97
C GLY A 296 -16.09 29.27 -19.96
N LEU A 297 -15.74 28.50 -18.93
CA LEU A 297 -14.79 28.87 -17.86
C LEU A 297 -13.34 28.45 -18.19
N TYR A 298 -13.07 28.17 -19.47
CA TYR A 298 -11.78 27.73 -19.98
C TYR A 298 -11.02 28.93 -20.58
N PRO A 299 -9.91 29.40 -19.98
CA PRO A 299 -9.17 30.52 -20.54
C PRO A 299 -8.47 30.13 -21.86
N ALA A 300 -8.42 31.09 -22.80
CA ALA A 300 -7.89 30.91 -24.15
C ALA A 300 -6.36 30.73 -24.21
N SER A 301 -5.64 31.04 -23.14
CA SER A 301 -4.18 30.96 -23.07
C SER A 301 -3.73 30.23 -21.81
N MET A 302 -3.02 29.11 -22.00
CA MET A 302 -2.34 28.39 -20.93
C MET A 302 -0.93 28.97 -20.78
N PRO A 303 -0.48 29.35 -19.58
CA PRO A 303 0.91 29.77 -19.37
C PRO A 303 1.86 28.66 -19.82
N GLN A 304 2.74 28.97 -20.76
CA GLN A 304 3.83 28.08 -21.15
C GLN A 304 5.01 28.27 -20.18
N GLY A 305 5.17 27.33 -19.26
CA GLY A 305 6.29 27.30 -18.32
C GLY A 305 6.31 25.98 -17.53
N MET A 306 7.47 25.64 -16.97
CA MET A 306 7.58 24.54 -16.01
C MET A 306 6.78 24.95 -14.76
N ARG A 307 5.65 24.28 -14.50
CA ARG A 307 4.91 24.44 -13.25
C ARG A 307 5.37 23.34 -12.31
N PRO A 308 6.26 23.62 -11.34
CA PRO A 308 6.64 22.61 -10.38
C PRO A 308 5.45 22.41 -9.45
N GLY A 309 4.55 21.49 -9.78
CA GLY A 309 3.54 20.97 -8.86
C GLY A 309 4.10 19.72 -8.16
N GLY A 310 3.66 19.45 -6.94
CA GLY A 310 4.06 18.22 -6.26
C GLY A 310 3.42 18.02 -4.90
N LEU A 311 2.82 16.85 -4.72
CA LEU A 311 2.30 16.36 -3.46
C LEU A 311 3.03 15.05 -3.14
N PRO A 312 3.99 15.07 -2.22
CA PRO A 312 4.83 13.90 -1.99
C PRO A 312 4.08 12.77 -1.27
N ILE A 313 4.15 11.54 -1.79
CA ILE A 313 3.65 10.32 -1.13
C ILE A 313 4.66 9.82 -0.06
N HIS A 314 5.68 10.63 0.26
CA HIS A 314 6.95 10.15 0.79
C HIS A 314 6.90 9.54 2.19
N ALA A 315 5.89 9.88 2.99
CA ALA A 315 5.87 9.56 4.41
C ALA A 315 5.15 8.24 4.76
N LEU A 316 4.20 7.77 3.95
CA LEU A 316 3.25 6.71 4.36
C LEU A 316 3.96 5.47 4.94
N VAL A 317 4.94 4.93 4.21
CA VAL A 317 5.62 3.72 4.68
C VAL A 317 6.42 4.00 5.95
N LYS A 318 7.11 5.14 6.01
CA LYS A 318 7.96 5.48 7.15
C LYS A 318 7.17 5.79 8.43
N THR A 319 6.08 6.54 8.30
CA THR A 319 5.33 7.08 9.44
C THR A 319 4.18 6.20 9.88
N VAL A 320 3.68 5.31 9.01
CA VAL A 320 2.51 4.47 9.32
C VAL A 320 2.85 2.98 9.19
N THR A 321 3.29 2.53 8.01
CA THR A 321 3.46 1.09 7.74
C THR A 321 4.58 0.46 8.57
N LEU A 322 5.73 1.13 8.72
CA LEU A 322 6.86 0.63 9.51
C LEU A 322 6.55 0.54 11.02
N PRO A 323 5.93 1.55 11.66
CA PRO A 323 5.47 1.42 13.05
C PRO A 323 4.48 0.28 13.28
N GLU A 324 3.65 -0.04 12.28
CA GLU A 324 2.65 -1.11 12.34
C GLU A 324 3.17 -2.47 11.84
N LYS A 325 4.50 -2.66 11.70
CA LYS A 325 5.08 -3.90 11.18
C LYS A 325 4.74 -5.17 12.00
N ASP A 326 4.49 -5.03 13.30
CA ASP A 326 4.21 -6.16 14.20
C ASP A 326 2.69 -6.39 14.39
N LEU A 327 1.86 -5.76 13.54
CA LEU A 327 0.40 -5.80 13.64
C LEU A 327 -0.18 -7.15 13.21
N VAL A 328 0.50 -7.88 12.32
CA VAL A 328 0.18 -9.28 12.04
C VAL A 328 0.74 -10.12 13.19
N PRO A 329 -0.10 -10.74 14.04
CA PRO A 329 0.41 -11.58 15.12
C PRO A 329 1.17 -12.76 14.51
N LEU A 330 2.49 -12.79 14.72
CA LEU A 330 3.33 -13.93 14.33
C LEU A 330 2.67 -15.21 14.87
N ARG A 331 2.32 -16.16 14.01
CA ARG A 331 1.86 -17.48 14.47
C ARG A 331 2.92 -18.06 15.40
N VAL A 332 2.67 -17.99 16.71
CA VAL A 332 3.63 -18.45 17.71
C VAL A 332 3.66 -19.97 17.62
N ARG A 333 4.75 -20.54 17.11
CA ARG A 333 5.04 -21.94 17.38
C ARG A 333 5.24 -22.04 18.89
N TRP A 334 4.50 -22.91 19.56
CA TRP A 334 4.71 -23.25 20.97
C TRP A 334 6.18 -23.59 21.31
N ARG A 335 6.97 -23.99 20.29
CA ARG A 335 8.41 -24.25 20.37
C ARG A 335 9.29 -23.01 20.43
N ASP A 336 8.81 -21.85 19.99
CA ASP A 336 9.59 -20.60 19.98
C ASP A 336 9.23 -19.69 21.18
N ASP A 337 8.16 -20.02 21.90
CA ASP A 337 7.80 -19.36 23.14
C ASP A 337 8.59 -19.97 24.30
N LEU A 338 9.51 -19.18 24.84
CA LEU A 338 10.36 -19.56 25.97
C LEU A 338 9.52 -19.96 27.19
N ALA A 339 8.38 -19.29 27.43
CA ALA A 339 7.50 -19.62 28.55
C ALA A 339 6.87 -21.01 28.36
N THR A 340 6.37 -21.30 27.16
CA THR A 340 5.81 -22.61 26.82
C THR A 340 6.86 -23.74 26.87
N LEU A 341 8.10 -23.48 26.42
CA LEU A 341 9.20 -24.44 26.55
C LEU A 341 9.61 -24.69 28.01
N ILE A 342 9.66 -23.65 28.84
CA ILE A 342 9.96 -23.77 30.27
C ILE A 342 8.86 -24.59 30.96
N LEU A 343 7.59 -24.30 30.68
CA LEU A 343 6.46 -25.04 31.22
C LEU A 343 6.50 -26.51 30.80
N ALA A 344 6.71 -26.80 29.52
CA ALA A 344 6.86 -28.17 29.03
C ALA A 344 8.05 -28.90 29.66
N GLY A 345 9.21 -28.24 29.79
CA GLY A 345 10.40 -28.80 30.44
C GLY A 345 10.17 -29.09 31.93
N SER A 346 9.51 -28.18 32.64
CA SER A 346 9.14 -28.36 34.05
C SER A 346 8.16 -29.53 34.25
N ALA A 347 7.18 -29.69 33.36
CA ALA A 347 6.23 -30.79 33.41
C ALA A 347 6.91 -32.15 33.19
N ILE A 348 7.89 -32.22 32.27
CA ILE A 348 8.69 -33.43 32.04
C ILE A 348 9.54 -33.77 33.28
N LEU A 349 10.17 -32.78 33.91
CA LEU A 349 10.95 -32.99 35.14
C LEU A 349 10.08 -33.53 36.29
N VAL A 350 8.88 -32.97 36.48
CA VAL A 350 7.92 -33.47 37.48
C VAL A 350 7.49 -34.90 37.16
N TRP A 351 7.26 -35.22 35.88
CA TRP A 351 6.88 -36.57 35.46
C TRP A 351 7.98 -37.60 35.69
N ILE A 352 9.24 -37.25 35.38
CA ILE A 352 10.41 -38.09 35.67
C ILE A 352 10.57 -38.30 37.18
N ALA A 353 10.43 -37.23 37.98
CA ALA A 353 10.51 -37.33 39.44
C ALA A 353 9.42 -38.25 40.01
N ALA A 354 8.20 -38.17 39.50
CA ALA A 354 7.10 -39.05 39.90
C ALA A 354 7.37 -40.53 39.58
N ILE A 355 7.99 -40.82 38.43
CA ILE A 355 8.39 -42.19 38.05
C ILE A 355 9.48 -42.73 38.97
N ILE A 356 10.49 -41.91 39.29
CA ILE A 356 11.58 -42.31 40.19
C ILE A 356 11.01 -42.63 41.58
N VAL A 357 10.15 -41.78 42.13
CA VAL A 357 9.51 -42.01 43.44
C VAL A 357 8.64 -43.27 43.42
N ALA A 358 7.88 -43.51 42.35
CA ALA A 358 7.06 -44.70 42.20
C ALA A 358 7.90 -45.99 42.02
N GLY A 359 9.09 -45.88 41.44
CA GLY A 359 10.03 -46.99 41.24
C GLY A 359 10.86 -47.35 42.48
N VAL A 360 11.12 -46.38 43.36
CA VAL A 360 11.83 -46.60 44.64
C VAL A 360 10.93 -47.19 45.73
N ASN A 361 9.61 -47.02 45.61
CA ASN A 361 8.61 -47.60 46.52
C ASN A 361 8.10 -49.00 46.10
N ARG A 362 8.76 -49.64 45.14
CA ARG A 362 8.60 -51.08 44.82
C ARG A 362 9.87 -51.81 45.18
#